data_AF-A0A523I8X9-F1
#
_entry.id   AF-A0A523I8X9-F1
#
_cell.length_a   1.000
_cell.length_b   1.000
_cell.length_c   1.000
_cell.angle_alpha   90.00
_cell.angle_beta   90.00
_cell.angle_gamma   90.00
#
_symmetry.space_group_name_H-M   'P 1'
#
loop_
_entity.id
_entity.type
_entity.pdbx_description
1 polymer ?
#
loop_
_entity_poly.entity_id
_entity_poly.type
_entity_poly.pdbx_seq_one_letter_code
_entity_poly.pdbx_strand_id
1 'polypeptide(L)'
;ALMGDSVDNIPGVKGVGPKTAKILLNHFGGLEQIYENIDVVESLPLRGAASVREKLIQHREMAELSKQLATISLDAPLQADLNKLKYAGAEREKIEPLFRNLGFTNLKDRIPLWA
;
A
#
# COMPACT_ATOMS: atom_id res chain seq x y z
N ALA A 1 -2.56 -7.50 1.08
CA ALA A 1 -2.11 -8.74 1.74
C ALA A 1 -2.15 -9.95 0.80
N LEU A 2 -3.30 -10.60 0.56
CA LEU A 2 -3.34 -11.94 -0.07
C LEU A 2 -2.78 -12.03 -1.51
N MET A 3 -3.12 -11.10 -2.40
CA MET A 3 -2.71 -11.18 -3.82
C MET A 3 -1.37 -10.51 -4.12
N GLY A 4 -0.77 -9.83 -3.15
CA GLY A 4 0.40 -8.99 -3.35
C GLY A 4 0.13 -7.70 -4.14
N ASP A 5 1.19 -6.91 -4.29
CA ASP A 5 1.28 -5.73 -5.16
C ASP A 5 2.70 -5.68 -5.74
N SER A 6 2.82 -5.89 -7.05
CA SER A 6 4.12 -5.92 -7.72
C SER A 6 4.76 -4.54 -7.84
N VAL A 7 3.97 -3.46 -7.85
CA VAL A 7 4.49 -2.09 -7.98
C VAL A 7 5.19 -1.70 -6.67
N ASP A 8 4.61 -2.10 -5.54
CA ASP A 8 5.12 -1.80 -4.20
C ASP A 8 5.98 -2.94 -3.60
N ASN A 9 6.37 -3.93 -4.41
CA ASN A 9 7.13 -5.12 -3.97
C ASN A 9 6.50 -5.88 -2.79
N ILE A 10 5.17 -5.90 -2.71
CA ILE A 10 4.42 -6.65 -1.70
C ILE A 10 4.16 -8.06 -2.26
N PRO A 11 4.73 -9.13 -1.68
CA PRO A 11 4.74 -10.46 -2.30
C PRO A 11 3.38 -11.19 -2.27
N GLY A 12 2.62 -11.04 -1.19
CA GLY A 12 1.37 -11.78 -0.96
C GLY A 12 1.54 -13.28 -0.82
N VAL A 13 0.47 -14.03 -1.07
CA VAL A 13 0.43 -15.50 -1.00
C VAL A 13 0.58 -16.07 -2.41
N LYS A 14 1.67 -16.82 -2.65
CA LYS A 14 1.96 -17.40 -3.95
C LYS A 14 0.81 -18.30 -4.41
N GLY A 15 0.27 -18.00 -5.59
CA GLY A 15 -0.84 -18.76 -6.19
C GLY A 15 -2.23 -18.41 -5.67
N VAL A 16 -2.37 -17.34 -4.87
CA VAL A 16 -3.65 -16.71 -4.53
C VAL A 16 -3.77 -15.39 -5.32
N GLY A 17 -4.55 -15.41 -6.39
CA GLY A 17 -4.79 -14.23 -7.22
C GLY A 17 -6.00 -13.39 -6.75
N PRO A 18 -6.27 -12.26 -7.42
CA PRO A 18 -7.34 -11.33 -7.03
C PRO A 18 -8.73 -11.96 -6.89
N LYS A 19 -9.08 -12.92 -7.77
CA LYS A 19 -10.38 -13.62 -7.71
C LYS A 19 -10.53 -14.44 -6.43
N THR A 20 -9.52 -15.22 -6.09
CA THR A 20 -9.49 -16.04 -4.88
C THR A 20 -9.46 -15.15 -3.63
N ALA A 21 -8.59 -14.13 -3.62
CA ALA A 21 -8.49 -13.17 -2.52
C ALA A 21 -9.83 -12.48 -2.24
N LYS A 22 -10.54 -12.05 -3.28
CA LYS A 22 -11.87 -11.42 -3.16
C LYS A 22 -12.90 -12.36 -2.52
N ILE A 23 -12.95 -13.62 -2.94
CA ILE A 23 -13.89 -14.60 -2.38
C ILE A 23 -13.59 -14.85 -0.89
N LEU A 24 -12.32 -15.03 -0.54
CA LEU A 24 -11.88 -15.23 0.83
C LEU A 24 -12.24 -14.03 1.71
N LEU A 25 -11.88 -12.81 1.28
CA LEU A 25 -12.15 -11.59 2.04
C LEU A 25 -13.65 -11.30 2.16
N ASN A 26 -14.44 -11.54 1.12
CA ASN A 26 -15.88 -11.37 1.18
C ASN A 26 -16.56 -12.37 2.14
N HIS A 27 -16.01 -13.58 2.27
CA HIS A 27 -16.59 -14.60 3.14
C HIS A 27 -16.18 -14.41 4.60
N PHE A 28 -14.89 -14.15 4.87
CA PHE A 28 -14.33 -14.12 6.22
C PHE A 28 -14.15 -12.71 6.80
N GLY A 29 -14.10 -11.68 5.96
CA GLY A 29 -13.99 -10.28 6.40
C GLY A 29 -12.57 -9.78 6.69
N GLY A 30 -11.56 -10.65 6.77
CA GLY A 30 -10.19 -10.24 7.07
C GLY A 30 -9.18 -11.38 6.98
N LEU A 31 -7.90 -11.04 7.03
CA LEU A 31 -6.80 -12.02 6.96
C LEU A 31 -6.81 -12.94 8.20
N GLU A 32 -7.01 -12.35 9.37
CA GLU A 32 -7.06 -13.07 10.64
C GLU A 32 -8.20 -14.09 10.64
N GLN A 33 -9.40 -13.66 10.23
CA GLN A 33 -10.58 -14.53 10.18
C GLN A 33 -10.41 -15.68 9.18
N ILE A 34 -9.68 -15.47 8.08
CA ILE A 34 -9.32 -16.55 7.14
C ILE A 34 -8.48 -17.62 7.85
N TYR A 35 -7.49 -17.22 8.65
CA TYR A 35 -6.61 -18.17 9.34
C TYR A 35 -7.27 -18.81 10.57
N GLU A 36 -8.15 -18.11 11.28
CA GLU A 36 -8.98 -18.67 12.35
C GLU A 36 -9.93 -19.77 11.84
N ASN A 37 -10.39 -19.63 10.60
CA ASN A 37 -11.35 -20.55 9.95
C ASN A 37 -10.73 -21.27 8.75
N ILE A 38 -9.44 -21.60 8.82
CA ILE A 38 -8.66 -22.08 7.67
C ILE A 38 -9.25 -23.33 7.03
N ASP A 39 -9.87 -24.22 7.82
CA ASP A 39 -10.50 -25.45 7.32
C ASP A 39 -11.78 -25.19 6.51
N VAL A 40 -12.47 -24.08 6.77
CA VAL A 40 -13.67 -23.68 6.01
C VAL A 40 -13.30 -23.30 4.57
N VAL A 41 -12.05 -22.91 4.29
CA VAL A 41 -11.58 -22.54 2.95
C VAL A 41 -11.82 -23.67 1.94
N GLU A 42 -11.68 -24.93 2.34
CA GLU A 42 -11.92 -26.10 1.47
C GLU A 42 -13.37 -26.23 1.01
N SER A 43 -14.32 -25.68 1.76
CA SER A 43 -15.76 -25.73 1.48
C SER A 43 -16.25 -24.61 0.56
N LEU A 44 -15.40 -23.60 0.31
CA LEU A 44 -15.77 -22.45 -0.51
C LEU A 44 -15.86 -22.80 -2.00
N PRO A 45 -16.66 -22.05 -2.78
CA PRO A 45 -16.77 -22.23 -4.23
C PRO A 45 -15.53 -21.71 -4.98
N LEU A 46 -14.36 -22.26 -4.64
CA LEU A 46 -13.05 -21.94 -5.18
C LEU A 46 -12.53 -23.11 -6.02
N ARG A 47 -12.02 -22.81 -7.22
CA ARG A 47 -11.31 -23.82 -8.01
C ARG A 47 -10.03 -24.22 -7.27
N GLY A 48 -9.93 -25.49 -6.87
CA GLY A 48 -8.78 -26.00 -6.12
C GLY A 48 -8.74 -25.52 -4.67
N ALA A 49 -9.89 -25.44 -4.00
CA ALA A 49 -10.02 -24.96 -2.62
C ALA A 49 -9.01 -25.60 -1.65
N ALA A 50 -8.80 -26.93 -1.70
CA ALA A 50 -7.77 -27.62 -0.91
C ALA A 50 -6.34 -27.12 -1.21
N SER A 51 -6.00 -26.87 -2.47
CA SER A 51 -4.71 -26.29 -2.84
C SER A 51 -4.57 -24.83 -2.37
N VAL A 52 -5.66 -24.06 -2.37
CA VAL A 52 -5.67 -22.70 -1.83
C VAL A 52 -5.43 -22.72 -0.33
N ARG A 53 -6.12 -23.60 0.42
CA ARG A 53 -5.90 -23.78 1.86
C ARG A 53 -4.45 -24.13 2.16
N GLU A 54 -3.89 -25.11 1.44
CA GLU A 54 -2.49 -25.51 1.61
C GLU A 54 -1.52 -24.35 1.36
N LYS A 55 -1.72 -23.57 0.29
CA LYS A 55 -0.90 -22.38 0.00
C LYS A 55 -1.00 -21.30 1.07
N LEU A 56 -2.20 -21.08 1.63
CA LEU A 56 -2.42 -20.12 2.70
C LEU A 56 -1.63 -20.55 3.95
N ILE A 57 -1.64 -21.85 4.29
CA ILE A 57 -0.88 -22.41 5.41
C ILE A 57 0.63 -22.27 5.15
N GLN A 58 1.11 -22.72 3.99
CA GLN A 58 2.53 -22.69 3.62
C GLN A 58 3.12 -21.28 3.55
N HIS A 59 2.31 -20.27 3.22
CA HIS A 59 2.77 -18.89 3.05
C HIS A 59 2.15 -17.92 4.06
N ARG A 60 1.78 -18.41 5.25
CA ARG A 60 1.17 -17.59 6.30
C ARG A 60 2.00 -16.37 6.69
N GLU A 61 3.28 -16.57 6.99
CA GLU A 61 4.19 -15.48 7.37
C GLU A 61 4.27 -14.41 6.28
N MET A 62 4.28 -14.82 5.00
CA MET A 62 4.28 -13.88 3.87
C MET A 62 2.97 -13.11 3.76
N ALA A 63 1.83 -13.74 4.07
CA ALA A 63 0.54 -13.07 4.10
C ALA A 63 0.48 -12.01 5.21
N GLU A 64 0.96 -12.36 6.40
CA GLU A 64 1.04 -11.48 7.57
C GLU A 64 1.98 -10.29 7.31
N LEU A 65 3.19 -10.55 6.79
CA LEU A 65 4.12 -9.51 6.36
C LEU A 65 3.50 -8.60 5.29
N SER A 66 2.84 -9.19 4.29
CA SER A 66 2.17 -8.43 3.22
C SER A 66 0.98 -7.61 3.73
N LYS A 67 0.37 -8.00 4.85
CA LYS A 67 -0.64 -7.18 5.53
C LYS A 67 0.04 -6.01 6.23
N GLN A 68 1.11 -6.26 6.98
CA GLN A 68 1.85 -5.20 7.66
C GLN A 68 2.35 -4.14 6.67
N LEU A 69 3.01 -4.55 5.58
CA LEU A 69 3.55 -3.64 4.57
C LEU A 69 2.47 -2.82 3.86
N ALA A 70 1.28 -3.41 3.64
CA ALA A 70 0.16 -2.72 3.01
C ALA A 70 -0.65 -1.83 3.99
N THR A 71 -0.38 -1.92 5.29
CA THR A 71 -1.11 -1.16 6.31
C THR A 71 -0.43 0.19 6.53
N ILE A 72 -1.20 1.27 6.39
CA ILE A 72 -0.71 2.62 6.66
C ILE A 72 -0.39 2.75 8.16
N SER A 73 0.84 3.15 8.49
CA SER A 73 1.21 3.54 9.86
C SER A 73 0.60 4.90 10.17
N LEU A 74 -0.30 4.92 11.16
CA LEU A 74 -0.96 6.15 11.66
C LEU A 74 -0.20 6.78 12.83
N ASP A 75 0.84 6.10 13.31
CA ASP A 75 1.67 6.41 14.46
C ASP A 75 3.12 6.71 14.06
N ALA A 76 3.35 7.00 12.77
CA ALA A 76 4.65 7.35 12.25
C ALA A 76 5.28 8.50 13.08
N PRO A 77 6.57 8.42 13.44
CA PRO A 77 7.22 9.39 14.33
C PRO A 77 7.50 10.71 13.60
N LEU A 78 6.46 11.50 13.36
CA LEU A 78 6.55 12.82 12.74
C LEU A 78 6.63 13.90 13.82
N GLN A 79 7.82 14.46 14.01
CA GLN A 79 8.02 15.63 14.86
C GLN A 79 7.83 16.90 14.02
N ALA A 80 6.58 17.24 13.71
CA ALA A 80 6.26 18.47 12.99
C ALA A 80 5.05 19.20 13.60
N ASP A 81 5.18 20.51 13.78
CA ASP A 81 4.04 21.39 14.04
C ASP A 81 3.36 21.70 12.70
N LEU A 82 2.10 21.28 12.56
CA LEU A 82 1.32 21.47 11.33
C LEU A 82 1.25 22.94 10.90
N ASN A 83 1.32 23.90 11.84
CA ASN A 83 1.32 25.31 11.49
C ASN A 83 2.60 25.72 10.75
N LYS A 84 3.74 25.07 11.03
CA LYS A 84 5.01 25.30 10.34
C LYS A 84 5.09 24.64 8.96
N LEU A 85 4.18 23.70 8.67
CA LEU A 85 4.08 23.05 7.37
C LEU A 85 3.19 23.81 6.39
N LYS A 86 2.52 24.88 6.83
CA LYS A 86 1.72 25.74 5.94
C LYS A 86 2.63 26.38 4.90
N TYR A 87 2.21 26.34 3.65
CA TYR A 87 2.94 26.97 2.57
C TYR A 87 2.98 28.49 2.79
N ALA A 88 4.17 29.02 3.06
CA ALA A 88 4.39 30.45 3.34
C ALA A 88 4.84 31.25 2.10
N GLY A 89 4.87 30.62 0.93
CA GLY A 89 5.37 31.20 -0.31
C GLY A 89 6.76 30.71 -0.68
N ALA A 90 7.09 30.88 -1.95
CA ALA A 90 8.41 30.55 -2.51
C ALA A 90 9.37 31.75 -2.45
N GLU A 91 10.67 31.49 -2.28
CA GLU A 91 11.70 32.52 -2.34
C GLU A 91 12.23 32.70 -3.76
N ARG A 92 11.91 33.82 -4.42
CA ARG A 92 12.29 34.09 -5.84
C ARG A 92 13.78 33.93 -6.08
N GLU A 93 14.59 34.51 -5.19
CA GLU A 93 16.05 34.54 -5.31
C GLU A 93 16.67 33.13 -5.28
N LYS A 94 16.02 32.17 -4.61
CA LYS A 94 16.48 30.77 -4.56
C LYS A 94 15.94 29.92 -5.70
N ILE A 95 14.69 30.14 -6.09
CA ILE A 95 14.00 29.28 -7.07
C ILE A 95 14.34 29.65 -8.52
N GLU A 96 14.42 30.93 -8.88
CA GLU A 96 14.65 31.32 -10.27
C GLU A 96 16.01 30.85 -10.82
N PRO A 97 17.12 30.87 -10.05
CA PRO A 97 18.37 30.24 -10.48
C PRO A 97 18.25 28.73 -10.68
N LEU A 98 17.53 28.04 -9.78
CA LEU A 98 17.29 26.60 -9.88
C LEU A 98 16.51 26.25 -11.16
N PHE A 99 15.45 27.01 -11.45
CA PHE A 99 14.67 26.83 -12.67
C PHE A 99 15.50 27.05 -13.93
N ARG A 100 16.35 28.08 -13.95
CA ARG A 100 17.27 28.33 -15.07
C ARG A 100 18.24 27.16 -15.26
N ASN A 101 18.82 26.63 -14.19
CA ASN A 101 19.75 25.50 -14.23
C ASN A 101 19.08 24.21 -14.70
N LEU A 102 17.82 24.00 -14.35
CA LEU A 102 17.02 22.84 -14.77
C LEU A 102 16.32 23.04 -16.13
N GLY A 103 16.46 24.22 -16.76
CA GLY A 103 15.83 24.55 -18.04
C GLY A 103 14.33 24.82 -17.96
N PHE A 104 13.78 25.05 -16.77
CA PHE A 104 12.37 25.40 -16.58
C PHE A 104 12.14 26.89 -16.84
N THR A 105 11.42 27.22 -17.92
CA THR A 105 11.15 28.62 -18.31
C THR A 105 9.83 29.16 -17.75
N ASN A 106 8.80 28.32 -17.68
CA ASN A 106 7.41 28.73 -17.38
C ASN A 106 6.94 28.29 -15.99
N LEU A 107 7.75 27.55 -15.22
CA LEU A 107 7.31 26.98 -13.95
C LEU A 107 7.13 28.06 -12.86
N LYS A 108 7.86 29.17 -12.97
CA LYS A 108 7.71 30.35 -12.10
C LYS A 108 6.30 30.97 -12.17
N ASP A 109 5.64 30.87 -13.33
CA ASP A 109 4.31 31.44 -13.55
C ASP A 109 3.21 30.59 -12.89
N ARG A 110 3.55 29.36 -12.46
CA ARG A 110 2.65 28.43 -11.75
C ARG A 110 2.78 28.51 -10.23
N ILE A 111 3.68 29.36 -9.71
CA ILE A 111 3.86 29.51 -8.26
C ILE A 111 2.72 30.36 -7.70
N PRO A 112 1.90 29.82 -6.79
CA PRO A 112 0.67 30.49 -6.33
C PRO A 112 0.94 31.59 -5.29
N LEU A 113 2.08 31.55 -4.60
CA LEU A 113 2.47 32.54 -3.60
C LEU A 113 4.00 32.68 -3.57
N TRP A 114 4.47 33.92 -3.60
CA TRP A 114 5.87 34.25 -3.35
C TRP A 114 5.99 34.83 -1.94
N ALA A 115 7.03 34.39 -1.22
CA ALA A 115 7.37 34.89 0.10
C ALA A 115 8.06 36.25 0.02
#